data_AF-A0A955BFF7-F1
#
_entry.id   AF-A0A955BFF7-F1
#
_cell.length_a   1.000
_cell.length_b   1.000
_cell.length_c   1.000
_cell.angle_alpha   90.00
_cell.angle_beta   90.00
_cell.angle_gamma   90.00
#
_symmetry.space_group_name_H-M   'P 1'
#
loop_
_entity.id
_entity.type
_entity.pdbx_description
1 polymer ?
#
loop_
_entity_poly.entity_id
_entity_poly.type
_entity_poly.pdbx_seq_one_letter_code
_entity_poly.pdbx_strand_id
1 'polypeptide(L)'
;PRVLGITPQMIQHFDQADARHFAWASSAAEDEATRTNPWHLLSENIVADEAGSDAVPVVLDKNTAMYSLQMYGGIGEEKTFTYDNGKTLRVKVVGLLSNSIFQGSLLIGESAFRRQFPEVSGYGYFLIDTPEATQREVSELLESRLSDQGFDARGTFALLDQLLAVQNTYLKTFQALGALGLLLGTFGLATVQLRSVLERRGELAVMRATGFRRQRLASMVMLENVLLLVAGLATGVFAALVAVLPHMIFGEASVPFGALGIMLGIIVIVGVISGLAGVWATLRAPLVAALRGD
;
A
#
# COMPACT_ATOMS: atom_id res chain seq x y z
N PRO A 1 -1.56 -23.35 12.00
CA PRO A 1 -2.53 -22.28 11.66
C PRO A 1 -3.96 -22.75 11.97
N ARG A 2 -4.90 -21.83 12.21
CA ARG A 2 -6.32 -22.19 12.35
C ARG A 2 -6.86 -22.62 10.98
N VAL A 3 -7.78 -23.59 10.94
CA VAL A 3 -8.48 -23.97 9.70
C VAL A 3 -9.94 -23.55 9.80
N LEU A 4 -10.48 -22.97 8.73
CA LEU A 4 -11.88 -22.61 8.59
C LEU A 4 -12.46 -23.31 7.37
N GLY A 5 -13.65 -23.91 7.54
CA GLY A 5 -14.44 -24.46 6.44
C GLY A 5 -15.30 -23.37 5.80
N ILE A 6 -15.13 -23.14 4.49
CA ILE A 6 -15.94 -22.23 3.70
C ILE A 6 -17.17 -22.98 3.17
N THR A 7 -18.35 -22.47 3.50
CA THR A 7 -19.61 -23.12 3.13
C THR A 7 -19.98 -22.85 1.67
N PRO A 8 -20.70 -23.76 0.99
CA PRO A 8 -21.20 -23.52 -0.35
C PRO A 8 -22.09 -22.26 -0.44
N GLN A 9 -22.82 -21.93 0.63
CA GLN A 9 -23.65 -20.73 0.70
C GLN A 9 -22.80 -19.45 0.69
N MET A 10 -21.64 -19.44 1.35
CA MET A 10 -20.71 -18.31 1.28
C MET A 10 -20.15 -18.16 -0.14
N ILE A 11 -19.77 -19.26 -0.79
CA ILE A 11 -19.27 -19.23 -2.18
C ILE A 11 -20.34 -18.62 -3.11
N GLN A 12 -21.57 -19.12 -3.01
CA GLN A 12 -22.71 -18.64 -3.82
C GLN A 12 -23.08 -17.17 -3.55
N HIS A 13 -22.90 -16.68 -2.32
CA HIS A 13 -23.14 -15.27 -2.02
C HIS A 13 -22.24 -14.35 -2.86
N PHE A 14 -20.99 -14.73 -3.10
CA PHE A 14 -20.06 -13.96 -3.93
C PHE A 14 -20.23 -14.16 -5.44
N ASP A 15 -21.24 -14.92 -5.90
CA ASP A 15 -21.66 -14.91 -7.30
C ASP A 15 -22.55 -13.69 -7.64
N GLN A 16 -23.03 -12.98 -6.61
CA GLN A 16 -23.90 -11.81 -6.77
C GLN A 16 -23.08 -10.60 -7.19
N ALA A 17 -23.54 -9.88 -8.22
CA ALA A 17 -22.82 -8.73 -8.78
C ALA A 17 -22.74 -7.51 -7.83
N ASP A 18 -23.63 -7.42 -6.86
CA ASP A 18 -23.71 -6.38 -5.84
C ASP A 18 -23.01 -6.75 -4.53
N ALA A 19 -22.46 -7.97 -4.42
CA ALA A 19 -21.72 -8.40 -3.23
C ALA A 19 -20.44 -7.59 -3.05
N ARG A 20 -20.09 -7.30 -1.80
CA ARG A 20 -18.80 -6.70 -1.45
C ARG A 20 -17.71 -7.76 -1.52
N HIS A 21 -17.01 -7.83 -2.66
CA HIS A 21 -15.98 -8.84 -2.88
C HIS A 21 -14.71 -8.61 -2.04
N PHE A 22 -14.03 -9.71 -1.73
CA PHE A 22 -12.68 -9.67 -1.19
C PHE A 22 -11.67 -9.27 -2.27
N ALA A 23 -10.63 -8.56 -1.87
CA ALA A 23 -9.48 -8.29 -2.73
C ALA A 23 -8.58 -9.53 -2.81
N TRP A 24 -8.30 -9.99 -4.03
CA TRP A 24 -7.39 -11.10 -4.30
C TRP A 24 -6.02 -10.56 -4.73
N ALA A 25 -4.96 -11.09 -4.15
CA ALA A 25 -3.60 -10.87 -4.62
C ALA A 25 -3.33 -11.72 -5.87
N SER A 26 -3.71 -12.99 -5.80
CA SER A 26 -3.59 -13.95 -6.90
C SER A 26 -4.57 -15.10 -6.71
N SER A 27 -4.92 -15.77 -7.81
CA SER A 27 -5.73 -16.98 -7.81
C SER A 27 -5.29 -17.93 -8.92
N ALA A 28 -5.59 -19.21 -8.76
CA ALA A 28 -5.39 -20.26 -9.77
C ALA A 28 -6.54 -20.30 -10.80
N ALA A 29 -7.35 -19.24 -10.90
CA ALA A 29 -8.55 -19.21 -11.74
C ALA A 29 -8.21 -19.18 -13.24
N GLU A 30 -8.61 -20.22 -13.97
CA GLU A 30 -8.34 -20.35 -15.42
C GLU A 30 -9.55 -19.99 -16.29
N ASP A 31 -10.76 -20.28 -15.82
CA ASP A 31 -12.01 -20.02 -16.53
C ASP A 31 -12.68 -18.71 -16.06
N GLU A 32 -13.59 -18.19 -16.90
CA GLU A 32 -14.23 -16.90 -16.65
C GLU A 32 -15.09 -16.89 -15.37
N ALA A 33 -15.70 -18.03 -15.02
CA ALA A 33 -16.53 -18.14 -13.83
C ALA A 33 -15.66 -18.11 -12.57
N THR A 34 -14.57 -18.86 -12.49
CA THR A 34 -13.65 -18.80 -11.35
C THR A 34 -12.86 -17.49 -11.27
N ARG A 35 -12.64 -16.79 -12.40
CA ARG A 35 -12.07 -15.44 -12.36
C ARG A 35 -13.02 -14.42 -11.75
N THR A 36 -14.32 -14.56 -12.02
CA THR A 36 -15.35 -13.70 -11.42
C THR A 36 -15.50 -13.98 -9.93
N ASN A 37 -15.49 -15.26 -9.54
CA ASN A 37 -15.55 -15.68 -8.14
C ASN A 37 -14.53 -16.79 -7.84
N PRO A 38 -13.32 -16.44 -7.36
CA PRO A 38 -12.26 -17.41 -7.09
C PRO A 38 -12.56 -18.35 -5.90
N TRP A 39 -13.61 -18.10 -5.12
CA TRP A 39 -14.01 -19.00 -4.04
C TRP A 39 -14.46 -20.37 -4.55
N HIS A 40 -14.90 -20.47 -5.82
CA HIS A 40 -15.23 -21.76 -6.45
C HIS A 40 -14.05 -22.73 -6.51
N LEU A 41 -12.80 -22.26 -6.46
CA LEU A 41 -11.61 -23.12 -6.39
C LEU A 41 -11.56 -24.00 -5.14
N LEU A 42 -12.31 -23.65 -4.09
CA LEU A 42 -12.47 -24.48 -2.88
C LEU A 42 -13.53 -25.58 -3.05
N SER A 43 -14.34 -25.51 -4.10
CA SER A 43 -15.37 -26.49 -4.41
C SER A 43 -14.84 -27.63 -5.29
N GLU A 44 -13.71 -27.39 -5.98
CA GLU A 44 -13.05 -28.39 -6.82
C GLU A 44 -12.59 -29.58 -5.97
N ASN A 45 -12.87 -30.78 -6.49
CA ASN A 45 -12.53 -32.02 -5.81
C ASN A 45 -11.02 -32.09 -5.58
N ILE A 46 -10.66 -32.74 -4.47
CA ILE A 46 -9.29 -32.98 -4.06
C ILE A 46 -8.50 -33.55 -5.26
N VAL A 47 -7.39 -32.88 -5.60
CA VAL A 47 -6.46 -33.39 -6.61
C VAL A 47 -5.72 -34.56 -5.98
N ALA A 48 -6.14 -35.78 -6.34
CA ALA A 48 -5.42 -36.98 -5.96
C ALA A 48 -4.04 -36.97 -6.65
N ASP A 49 -2.98 -36.94 -5.85
CA ASP A 49 -1.61 -37.11 -6.34
C ASP A 49 -1.37 -38.59 -6.73
N GLU A 50 -0.38 -38.87 -7.59
CA GLU A 50 -0.03 -40.24 -8.01
C GLU A 50 0.36 -41.14 -6.81
N ALA A 51 0.66 -40.53 -5.66
CA ALA A 51 0.98 -41.17 -4.38
C ALA A 51 -0.24 -41.41 -3.45
N GLY A 52 -1.48 -41.09 -3.86
CA GLY A 52 -2.69 -41.35 -3.08
C GLY A 52 -2.87 -40.47 -1.83
N SER A 53 -2.17 -39.33 -1.74
CA SER A 53 -2.35 -38.33 -0.68
C SER A 53 -3.05 -37.10 -1.23
N ASP A 54 -4.28 -36.93 -0.74
CA ASP A 54 -5.23 -35.89 -1.10
C ASP A 54 -4.76 -34.49 -0.64
N ALA A 55 -4.24 -33.67 -1.56
CA ALA A 55 -3.88 -32.28 -1.27
C ALA A 55 -5.13 -31.38 -1.30
N VAL A 56 -5.47 -30.77 -0.16
CA VAL A 56 -6.69 -29.96 -0.03
C VAL A 56 -6.46 -28.56 -0.60
N PRO A 57 -7.29 -28.09 -1.56
CA PRO A 57 -7.27 -26.72 -2.03
C PRO A 57 -7.46 -25.73 -0.87
N VAL A 58 -6.58 -24.74 -0.77
CA VAL A 58 -6.62 -23.73 0.29
C VAL A 58 -6.54 -22.31 -0.27
N VAL A 59 -7.36 -21.43 0.32
CA VAL A 59 -7.24 -19.98 0.20
C VAL A 59 -6.73 -19.45 1.54
N LEU A 60 -5.82 -18.48 1.50
CA LEU A 60 -5.29 -17.85 2.70
C LEU A 60 -4.86 -16.42 2.43
N ASP A 61 -4.64 -15.64 3.48
CA ASP A 61 -4.09 -14.29 3.35
C ASP A 61 -2.63 -14.32 2.86
N LYS A 62 -2.27 -13.46 1.90
CA LYS A 62 -0.92 -13.38 1.31
C LYS A 62 0.17 -13.12 2.36
N ASN A 63 -0.06 -12.25 3.34
CA ASN A 63 0.93 -11.99 4.38
C ASN A 63 1.10 -13.20 5.31
N THR A 64 0.01 -13.91 5.58
CA THR A 64 0.05 -15.17 6.35
C THR A 64 0.85 -16.23 5.60
N ALA A 65 0.62 -16.39 4.30
CA ALA A 65 1.38 -17.32 3.46
C ALA A 65 2.89 -17.01 3.53
N MET A 66 3.27 -15.77 3.21
CA MET A 66 4.68 -15.37 3.07
C MET A 66 5.43 -15.34 4.42
N TYR A 67 4.86 -14.72 5.44
CA TYR A 67 5.62 -14.37 6.65
C TYR A 67 5.36 -15.30 7.83
N SER A 68 4.15 -15.86 7.96
CA SER A 68 3.81 -16.77 9.07
C SER A 68 4.05 -18.22 8.69
N LEU A 69 3.66 -18.60 7.48
CA LEU A 69 3.72 -19.98 7.01
C LEU A 69 4.91 -20.26 6.11
N GLN A 70 5.71 -19.25 5.74
CA GLN A 70 6.91 -19.40 4.89
C GLN A 70 6.61 -20.15 3.59
N MET A 71 5.48 -19.83 2.97
CA MET A 71 5.03 -20.35 1.69
C MET A 71 5.34 -19.31 0.62
N TYR A 72 6.55 -19.32 0.08
CA TYR A 72 7.07 -18.30 -0.83
C TYR A 72 6.78 -18.56 -2.32
N GLY A 73 6.39 -19.79 -2.67
CA GLY A 73 6.05 -20.21 -4.02
C GLY A 73 4.70 -19.67 -4.51
N GLY A 74 3.81 -19.28 -3.59
CA GLY A 74 2.54 -18.65 -3.94
C GLY A 74 1.51 -19.65 -4.45
N ILE A 75 0.85 -19.34 -5.57
CA ILE A 75 -0.17 -20.23 -6.16
C ILE A 75 0.47 -21.55 -6.60
N GLY A 76 -0.18 -22.66 -6.25
CA GLY A 76 0.26 -24.03 -6.56
C GLY A 76 1.24 -24.62 -5.56
N GLU A 77 1.80 -23.83 -4.64
CA GLU A 77 2.67 -24.35 -3.58
C GLU A 77 1.89 -25.29 -2.65
N GLU A 78 2.54 -26.39 -2.27
CA GLU A 78 1.99 -27.36 -1.34
C GLU A 78 2.74 -27.38 -0.02
N LYS A 79 2.00 -27.55 1.08
CA LYS A 79 2.59 -27.67 2.41
C LYS A 79 1.78 -28.58 3.30
N THR A 80 2.47 -29.36 4.12
CA THR A 80 1.86 -30.23 5.12
C THR A 80 1.94 -29.60 6.50
N PHE A 81 0.79 -29.51 7.17
CA PHE A 81 0.67 -29.07 8.55
C PHE A 81 0.36 -30.25 9.47
N THR A 82 1.09 -30.36 10.57
CA THR A 82 0.82 -31.34 11.63
C THR A 82 0.17 -30.62 12.80
N TYR A 83 -0.94 -31.16 13.30
CA TYR A 83 -1.70 -30.62 14.43
C TYR A 83 -1.41 -31.42 15.71
N ASP A 84 -1.75 -30.83 16.87
CA ASP A 84 -1.46 -31.40 18.19
C ASP A 84 -2.09 -32.79 18.41
N ASN A 85 -3.19 -33.08 17.71
CA ASN A 85 -3.84 -34.38 17.71
C ASN A 85 -3.16 -35.43 16.81
N GLY A 86 -1.98 -35.12 16.25
CA GLY A 86 -1.23 -35.97 15.33
C GLY A 86 -1.78 -36.02 13.91
N LYS A 87 -2.90 -35.36 13.60
CA LYS A 87 -3.43 -35.28 12.24
C LYS A 87 -2.52 -34.42 11.36
N THR A 88 -2.34 -34.85 10.13
CA THR A 88 -1.64 -34.09 9.09
C THR A 88 -2.63 -33.58 8.04
N LEU A 89 -2.44 -32.34 7.59
CA LEU A 89 -3.21 -31.72 6.51
C LEU A 89 -2.23 -31.24 5.44
N ARG A 90 -2.23 -31.91 4.29
CA ARG A 90 -1.54 -31.43 3.09
C ARG A 90 -2.46 -30.47 2.37
N VAL A 91 -2.00 -29.24 2.15
CA VAL A 91 -2.75 -28.21 1.42
C VAL A 91 -2.02 -27.80 0.15
N LYS A 92 -2.80 -27.36 -0.85
CA LYS A 92 -2.31 -26.74 -2.08
C LYS A 92 -2.91 -25.35 -2.22
N VAL A 93 -2.09 -24.32 -2.37
CA VAL A 93 -2.56 -22.94 -2.47
C VAL A 93 -3.25 -22.71 -3.81
N VAL A 94 -4.53 -22.38 -3.79
CA VAL A 94 -5.32 -22.05 -4.99
C VAL A 94 -5.71 -20.57 -5.04
N GLY A 95 -5.56 -19.84 -3.94
CA GLY A 95 -5.79 -18.40 -3.93
C GLY A 95 -5.16 -17.69 -2.74
N LEU A 96 -4.78 -16.44 -2.96
CA LEU A 96 -4.22 -15.55 -1.96
C LEU A 96 -5.06 -14.28 -1.85
N LEU A 97 -5.56 -14.00 -0.65
CA LEU A 97 -6.28 -12.77 -0.33
C LEU A 97 -5.31 -11.63 -0.01
N SER A 98 -5.69 -10.41 -0.37
CA SER A 98 -4.97 -9.17 -0.05
C SER A 98 -5.55 -8.52 1.19
N ASN A 99 -4.79 -8.47 2.29
CA ASN A 99 -5.15 -7.76 3.53
C ASN A 99 -6.57 -8.12 4.02
N SER A 100 -6.78 -9.40 4.32
CA SER A 100 -8.09 -9.91 4.72
C SER A 100 -8.24 -10.03 6.24
N ILE A 101 -9.48 -10.20 6.70
CA ILE A 101 -9.83 -10.56 8.08
C ILE A 101 -9.45 -12.01 8.45
N PHE A 102 -9.00 -12.80 7.48
CA PHE A 102 -8.65 -14.21 7.65
C PHE A 102 -7.15 -14.44 7.88
N GLN A 103 -6.41 -13.41 8.27
CA GLN A 103 -5.01 -13.54 8.66
C GLN A 103 -4.82 -14.62 9.74
N GLY A 104 -3.78 -15.45 9.57
CA GLY A 104 -3.49 -16.60 10.44
C GLY A 104 -4.34 -17.85 10.19
N SER A 105 -5.29 -17.81 9.26
CA SER A 105 -6.21 -18.92 8.96
C SER A 105 -5.98 -19.54 7.58
N LEU A 106 -6.23 -20.85 7.48
CA LEU A 106 -6.34 -21.60 6.24
C LEU A 106 -7.83 -21.79 5.92
N LEU A 107 -8.27 -21.36 4.73
CA LEU A 107 -9.65 -21.48 4.29
C LEU A 107 -9.75 -22.65 3.30
N ILE A 108 -10.50 -23.69 3.66
CA ILE A 108 -10.72 -24.86 2.82
C ILE A 108 -12.22 -25.06 2.59
N GLY A 109 -12.61 -25.78 1.55
CA GLY A 109 -14.03 -26.10 1.32
C GLY A 109 -14.64 -26.88 2.49
N GLU A 110 -15.90 -26.62 2.82
CA GLU A 110 -16.61 -27.24 3.94
C GLU A 110 -16.60 -28.79 3.87
N SER A 111 -16.74 -29.37 2.69
CA SER A 111 -16.70 -30.82 2.50
C SER A 111 -15.35 -31.41 2.91
N ALA A 112 -14.25 -30.75 2.55
CA ALA A 112 -12.90 -31.13 2.97
C ALA A 112 -12.69 -30.91 4.47
N PHE A 113 -13.20 -29.80 5.02
CA PHE A 113 -13.14 -29.51 6.45
C PHE A 113 -13.81 -30.61 7.28
N ARG A 114 -15.06 -30.99 6.94
CA ARG A 114 -15.81 -32.03 7.66
C ARG A 114 -15.16 -33.41 7.56
N ARG A 115 -14.47 -33.73 6.45
CA ARG A 115 -13.71 -34.98 6.31
C ARG A 115 -12.46 -34.99 7.19
N GLN A 116 -11.72 -33.88 7.23
CA GLN A 116 -10.47 -33.79 7.98
C GLN A 116 -10.70 -33.62 9.49
N PHE A 117 -11.76 -32.91 9.86
CA PHE A 117 -12.10 -32.53 11.25
C PHE A 117 -13.54 -32.95 11.61
N PRO A 118 -13.90 -34.25 11.54
CA PRO A 118 -15.26 -34.72 11.83
C PRO A 118 -15.72 -34.47 13.28
N GLU A 119 -14.77 -34.28 14.20
CA GLU A 119 -15.03 -33.92 15.60
C GLU A 119 -15.57 -32.50 15.78
N VAL A 120 -15.36 -31.61 14.80
CA VAL A 120 -15.81 -30.23 14.87
C VAL A 120 -17.22 -30.13 14.30
N SER A 121 -18.16 -29.67 15.11
CA SER A 121 -19.56 -29.48 14.73
C SER A 121 -20.00 -28.02 14.88
N GLY A 122 -20.93 -27.60 14.02
CA GLY A 122 -21.50 -26.25 14.04
C GLY A 122 -20.66 -25.19 13.32
N TYR A 123 -21.14 -23.95 13.35
CA TYR A 123 -20.50 -22.80 12.73
C TYR A 123 -20.08 -21.81 13.82
N GLY A 124 -18.82 -21.40 13.79
CA GLY A 124 -18.24 -20.47 14.78
C GLY A 124 -17.72 -19.17 14.18
N TYR A 125 -18.01 -18.90 12.90
CA TYR A 125 -17.62 -17.66 12.23
C TYR A 125 -18.73 -17.28 11.25
N PHE A 126 -19.17 -16.02 11.30
CA PHE A 126 -20.28 -15.52 10.50
C PHE A 126 -19.84 -14.23 9.81
N LEU A 127 -20.13 -14.14 8.51
CA LEU A 127 -20.05 -12.89 7.76
C LEU A 127 -21.47 -12.38 7.58
N ILE A 128 -21.71 -11.14 7.99
CA ILE A 128 -23.04 -10.53 7.94
C ILE A 128 -22.89 -9.23 7.17
N ASP A 129 -23.50 -9.17 5.98
CA ASP A 129 -23.50 -7.94 5.21
C ASP A 129 -24.65 -7.03 5.67
N THR A 130 -24.31 -5.77 5.92
CA THR A 130 -25.22 -4.75 6.41
C THR A 130 -24.88 -3.40 5.77
N PRO A 131 -25.89 -2.57 5.47
CA PRO A 131 -25.66 -1.15 5.21
C PRO A 131 -24.89 -0.50 6.37
N GLU A 132 -23.97 0.41 6.05
CA GLU A 132 -23.11 1.06 7.06
C GLU A 132 -23.93 1.79 8.13
N ALA A 133 -25.06 2.38 7.74
CA ALA A 133 -25.95 3.11 8.63
C ALA A 133 -26.61 2.22 9.72
N THR A 134 -26.83 0.94 9.46
CA THR A 134 -27.50 0.01 10.39
C THR A 134 -26.53 -0.97 11.05
N GLN A 135 -25.26 -0.98 10.65
CA GLN A 135 -24.25 -1.91 11.14
C GLN A 135 -24.18 -1.95 12.67
N ARG A 136 -24.20 -0.78 13.33
CA ARG A 136 -24.13 -0.69 14.79
C ARG A 136 -25.38 -1.28 15.47
N GLU A 137 -26.55 -0.93 14.97
CA GLU A 137 -27.83 -1.43 15.49
C GLU A 137 -27.92 -2.96 15.36
N VAL A 138 -27.53 -3.50 14.19
CA VAL A 138 -27.53 -4.95 13.94
C VAL A 138 -26.51 -5.66 14.85
N SER A 139 -25.32 -5.09 15.03
CA SER A 139 -24.29 -5.63 15.94
C SER A 139 -24.82 -5.73 17.37
N GLU A 140 -25.36 -4.63 17.90
CA GLU A 140 -25.90 -4.56 19.26
C GLU A 140 -27.10 -5.52 19.44
N LEU A 141 -27.96 -5.63 18.43
CA LEU A 141 -29.09 -6.57 18.44
C LEU A 141 -28.61 -8.03 18.50
N LEU A 142 -27.65 -8.41 17.66
CA LEU A 142 -27.13 -9.78 17.61
C LEU A 142 -26.43 -10.16 18.91
N GLU A 143 -25.57 -9.27 19.43
CA GLU A 143 -24.90 -9.48 20.71
C GLU A 143 -25.90 -9.58 21.85
N SER A 144 -26.93 -8.71 21.88
CA SER A 144 -27.96 -8.77 22.92
C SER A 144 -28.77 -10.07 22.87
N ARG A 145 -29.15 -10.52 21.67
CA ARG A 145 -30.02 -11.70 21.49
C ARG A 145 -29.28 -13.03 21.58
N LEU A 146 -27.98 -13.04 21.25
CA LEU A 146 -27.14 -14.23 21.22
C LEU A 146 -26.03 -14.19 22.29
N SER A 147 -26.16 -13.33 23.29
CA SER A 147 -25.23 -13.22 24.42
C SER A 147 -25.00 -14.56 25.12
N ASP A 148 -26.07 -15.34 25.34
CA ASP A 148 -25.99 -16.68 25.95
C ASP A 148 -25.18 -17.67 25.12
N GLN A 149 -25.00 -17.41 23.83
CA GLN A 149 -24.17 -18.20 22.91
C GLN A 149 -22.75 -17.63 22.75
N GLY A 150 -22.43 -16.54 23.44
CA GLY A 150 -21.12 -15.86 23.34
C GLY A 150 -20.89 -15.16 22.00
N PHE A 151 -21.95 -14.69 21.34
CA PHE A 151 -21.82 -13.98 20.07
C PHE A 151 -21.13 -12.63 20.26
N ASP A 152 -20.08 -12.38 19.48
CA ASP A 152 -19.29 -11.15 19.49
C ASP A 152 -19.25 -10.61 18.05
N ALA A 153 -19.88 -9.46 17.82
CA ALA A 153 -20.02 -8.87 16.51
C ALA A 153 -19.00 -7.74 16.34
N ARG A 154 -18.17 -7.83 15.30
CA ARG A 154 -17.14 -6.83 15.03
C ARG A 154 -17.27 -6.29 13.62
N GLY A 155 -17.14 -4.97 13.50
CA GLY A 155 -17.06 -4.34 12.19
C GLY A 155 -15.82 -4.81 11.43
N THR A 156 -16.01 -5.24 10.18
CA THR A 156 -14.93 -5.74 9.33
C THR A 156 -13.78 -4.75 9.18
N PHE A 157 -14.08 -3.46 8.97
CA PHE A 157 -13.06 -2.41 8.87
C PHE A 157 -12.29 -2.20 10.18
N ALA A 158 -12.99 -2.20 11.32
CA ALA A 158 -12.35 -2.07 12.62
C ALA A 158 -11.42 -3.25 12.93
N LEU A 159 -11.84 -4.47 12.59
CA LEU A 159 -11.01 -5.66 12.70
C LEU A 159 -9.79 -5.58 11.78
N LEU A 160 -9.98 -5.16 10.53
CA LEU A 160 -8.90 -5.02 9.58
C LEU A 160 -7.89 -3.94 10.01
N ASP A 161 -8.34 -2.80 10.50
CA ASP A 161 -7.50 -1.74 11.06
C ASP A 161 -6.67 -2.25 12.25
N GLN A 162 -7.28 -3.07 13.11
CA GLN A 162 -6.57 -3.70 14.23
C GLN A 162 -5.48 -4.67 13.74
N LEU A 163 -5.79 -5.53 12.75
CA LEU A 163 -4.83 -6.48 12.18
C LEU A 163 -3.67 -5.76 11.47
N LEU A 164 -3.96 -4.64 10.80
CA LEU A 164 -2.97 -3.86 10.07
C LEU A 164 -2.31 -2.74 10.92
N ALA A 165 -2.67 -2.60 12.20
CA ALA A 165 -2.23 -1.47 13.03
C ALA A 165 -0.70 -1.33 13.09
N VAL A 166 0.01 -2.46 13.24
CA VAL A 166 1.49 -2.48 13.28
C VAL A 166 2.07 -2.06 11.93
N GLN A 167 1.58 -2.64 10.83
CA GLN A 167 2.01 -2.32 9.47
C GLN A 167 1.77 -0.84 9.16
N ASN A 168 0.56 -0.35 9.45
CA ASN A 168 0.16 1.04 9.22
C ASN A 168 1.00 2.02 10.06
N THR A 169 1.33 1.67 11.29
CA THR A 169 2.19 2.50 12.15
C THR A 169 3.60 2.58 11.57
N TYR A 170 4.19 1.45 11.17
CA TYR A 170 5.49 1.40 10.51
C TYR A 170 5.51 2.28 9.25
N LEU A 171 4.55 2.10 8.34
CA LEU A 171 4.43 2.89 7.12
C LEU A 171 4.27 4.39 7.41
N LYS A 172 3.45 4.77 8.39
CA LYS A 172 3.29 6.17 8.81
C LYS A 172 4.61 6.76 9.32
N THR A 173 5.41 6.01 10.06
CA THR A 173 6.73 6.47 10.51
C THR A 173 7.68 6.72 9.34
N PHE A 174 7.77 5.82 8.35
CA PHE A 174 8.59 6.06 7.16
C PHE A 174 8.08 7.22 6.32
N GLN A 175 6.75 7.37 6.19
CA GLN A 175 6.16 8.51 5.51
C GLN A 175 6.51 9.83 6.23
N ALA A 176 6.47 9.84 7.57
CA ALA A 176 6.89 11.01 8.34
C ALA A 176 8.38 11.33 8.16
N LEU A 177 9.24 10.32 8.17
CA LEU A 177 10.68 10.49 7.89
C LEU A 177 10.93 10.98 6.46
N GLY A 178 10.20 10.44 5.48
CA GLY A 178 10.25 10.88 4.08
C GLY A 178 9.78 12.31 3.90
N ALA A 179 8.67 12.68 4.55
CA ALA A 179 8.16 14.06 4.55
C ALA A 179 9.13 15.03 5.23
N LEU A 180 9.78 14.62 6.33
CA LEU A 180 10.83 15.41 6.99
C LEU A 180 12.06 15.57 6.07
N GLY A 181 12.50 14.50 5.42
CA GLY A 181 13.59 14.53 4.45
C GLY A 181 13.27 15.47 3.28
N LEU A 182 12.02 15.45 2.81
CA LEU A 182 11.54 16.35 1.77
C LEU A 182 11.56 17.82 2.21
N LEU A 183 11.10 18.08 3.43
CA LEU A 183 11.12 19.41 4.05
C LEU A 183 12.57 19.93 4.17
N LEU A 184 13.48 19.11 4.71
CA LEU A 184 14.89 19.46 4.82
C LEU A 184 15.53 19.70 3.44
N GLY A 185 15.16 18.89 2.44
CA GLY A 185 15.58 19.06 1.06
C GLY A 185 15.12 20.39 0.44
N THR A 186 13.85 20.78 0.65
CA THR A 186 13.33 22.06 0.14
C THR A 186 13.97 23.25 0.84
N PHE A 187 14.18 23.20 2.15
CA PHE A 187 14.94 24.25 2.85
C PHE A 187 16.40 24.32 2.37
N GLY A 188 17.07 23.18 2.23
CA GLY A 188 18.44 23.11 1.71
C GLY A 188 18.57 23.73 0.31
N LEU A 189 17.63 23.40 -0.58
CA LEU A 189 17.54 24.02 -1.91
C LEU A 189 17.38 25.55 -1.81
N ALA A 190 16.49 26.04 -0.95
CA ALA A 190 16.27 27.47 -0.76
C ALA A 190 17.53 28.18 -0.22
N THR A 191 18.24 27.56 0.73
CA THR A 191 19.48 28.09 1.29
C THR A 191 20.59 28.16 0.24
N VAL A 192 20.77 27.10 -0.56
CA VAL A 192 21.77 27.08 -1.64
C VAL A 192 21.44 28.12 -2.71
N GLN A 193 20.17 28.25 -3.12
CA GLN A 193 19.75 29.28 -4.07
C GLN A 193 20.01 30.69 -3.54
N LEU A 194 19.63 30.96 -2.29
CA LEU A 194 19.89 32.25 -1.66
C LEU A 194 21.39 32.55 -1.63
N ARG A 195 22.21 31.58 -1.21
CA ARG A 195 23.67 31.72 -1.18
C ARG A 195 24.26 32.01 -2.56
N SER A 196 23.85 31.29 -3.60
CA SER A 196 24.29 31.51 -4.98
C SER A 196 23.98 32.95 -5.44
N VAL A 197 22.79 33.45 -5.12
CA VAL A 197 22.38 34.82 -5.44
C VAL A 197 23.22 35.85 -4.67
N LEU A 198 23.53 35.59 -3.40
CA LEU A 198 24.37 36.48 -2.57
C LEU A 198 25.80 36.58 -3.12
N GLU A 199 26.44 35.45 -3.43
CA GLU A 199 27.82 35.39 -3.92
C GLU A 199 27.97 36.12 -5.28
N ARG A 200 26.91 36.14 -6.10
CA ARG A 200 26.92 36.77 -7.43
C ARG A 200 26.37 38.20 -7.46
N ARG A 201 26.10 38.81 -6.30
CA ARG A 201 25.60 40.19 -6.22
C ARG A 201 26.50 41.21 -6.92
N GLY A 202 27.82 41.10 -6.76
CA GLY A 202 28.79 42.01 -7.38
C GLY A 202 28.76 41.92 -8.91
N GLU A 203 28.70 40.71 -9.46
CA GLU A 203 28.59 40.45 -10.90
C GLU A 203 27.31 41.06 -11.48
N LEU A 204 26.17 40.81 -10.82
CA LEU A 204 24.87 41.36 -11.22
C LEU A 204 24.82 42.89 -11.14
N ALA A 205 25.49 43.49 -10.15
CA ALA A 205 25.59 44.93 -10.00
C ALA A 205 26.42 45.57 -11.14
N VAL A 206 27.54 44.96 -11.53
CA VAL A 206 28.36 45.40 -12.66
C VAL A 206 27.60 45.29 -13.99
N MET A 207 26.90 44.18 -14.24
CA MET A 207 26.06 44.05 -15.43
C MET A 207 24.95 45.12 -15.47
N ARG A 208 24.37 45.44 -14.32
CA ARG A 208 23.36 46.50 -14.23
C ARG A 208 23.96 47.90 -14.44
N ALA A 209 25.17 48.16 -13.96
CA ALA A 209 25.89 49.42 -14.17
C ALA A 209 26.30 49.64 -15.63
N THR A 210 26.60 48.56 -16.36
CA THR A 210 26.94 48.58 -17.79
C THR A 210 25.71 48.66 -18.71
N GLY A 211 24.48 48.72 -18.16
CA GLY A 211 23.27 49.03 -18.90
C GLY A 211 22.29 47.87 -19.11
N PHE A 212 22.51 46.70 -18.49
CA PHE A 212 21.54 45.60 -18.59
C PHE A 212 20.21 45.95 -17.90
N ARG A 213 19.09 45.66 -18.59
CA ARG A 213 17.74 45.84 -18.04
C ARG A 213 17.48 44.86 -16.89
N ARG A 214 16.84 45.35 -15.81
CA ARG A 214 16.46 44.54 -14.64
C ARG A 214 15.70 43.25 -14.99
N GLN A 215 14.79 43.32 -15.96
CA GLN A 215 14.01 42.17 -16.42
C GLN A 215 14.89 41.08 -17.06
N ARG A 216 15.93 41.45 -17.81
CA ARG A 216 16.83 40.49 -18.46
C ARG A 216 17.72 39.77 -17.44
N LEU A 217 18.19 40.50 -16.44
CA LEU A 217 18.93 39.93 -15.32
C LEU A 217 18.04 38.99 -14.49
N ALA A 218 16.81 39.40 -14.20
CA ALA A 218 15.84 38.58 -13.50
C ALA A 218 15.53 37.26 -14.25
N SER A 219 15.30 37.32 -15.56
CA SER A 219 15.04 36.13 -16.37
C SER A 219 16.24 35.18 -16.42
N MET A 220 17.47 35.71 -16.44
CA MET A 220 18.69 34.89 -16.46
C MET A 220 18.85 34.10 -15.16
N VAL A 221 18.72 34.78 -14.01
CA VAL A 221 18.80 34.12 -12.70
C VAL A 221 17.65 33.14 -12.51
N MET A 222 16.44 33.49 -12.95
CA MET A 222 15.30 32.59 -12.86
C MET A 222 15.49 31.32 -13.70
N LEU A 223 16.06 31.45 -14.91
CA LEU A 223 16.35 30.29 -15.77
C LEU A 223 17.35 29.34 -15.11
N GLU A 224 18.39 29.89 -14.48
CA GLU A 224 19.39 29.09 -13.75
C GLU A 224 18.76 28.36 -12.56
N ASN A 225 17.94 29.04 -11.77
CA ASN A 225 17.22 28.42 -10.65
C ASN A 225 16.26 27.32 -11.12
N VAL A 226 15.56 27.54 -12.24
CA VAL A 226 14.67 26.53 -12.84
C VAL A 226 15.48 25.33 -13.35
N LEU A 227 16.64 25.55 -13.97
CA LEU A 227 17.52 24.46 -14.42
C LEU A 227 18.02 23.62 -13.24
N LEU A 228 18.45 24.27 -12.15
CA LEU A 228 18.88 23.57 -10.92
C LEU A 228 17.73 22.79 -10.29
N LEU A 229 16.53 23.38 -10.22
CA LEU A 229 15.32 22.74 -9.72
C LEU A 229 14.96 21.50 -10.55
N VAL A 230 14.92 21.63 -11.88
CA VAL A 230 14.62 20.52 -12.79
C VAL A 230 15.67 19.43 -12.71
N ALA A 231 16.95 19.78 -12.68
CA ALA A 231 18.03 18.82 -12.55
C ALA A 231 17.95 18.05 -11.21
N GLY A 232 17.73 18.75 -10.10
CA GLY A 232 17.58 18.13 -8.78
C GLY A 232 16.33 17.23 -8.68
N LEU A 233 15.23 17.65 -9.28
CA LEU A 233 14.00 16.86 -9.30
C LEU A 233 14.15 15.63 -10.20
N ALA A 234 14.82 15.76 -11.35
CA ALA A 234 15.11 14.63 -12.25
C ALA A 234 16.02 13.59 -11.58
N THR A 235 17.11 14.02 -10.92
CA THR A 235 18.01 13.09 -10.20
C THR A 235 17.32 12.44 -9.00
N GLY A 236 16.49 13.20 -8.26
CA GLY A 236 15.70 12.67 -7.15
C GLY A 236 14.66 11.64 -7.58
N VAL A 237 13.91 11.91 -8.65
CA VAL A 237 12.95 10.97 -9.23
C VAL A 237 13.66 9.72 -9.75
N PHE A 238 14.80 9.88 -10.42
CA PHE A 238 15.59 8.75 -10.89
C PHE A 238 16.07 7.86 -9.74
N ALA A 239 16.62 8.44 -8.67
CA ALA A 239 17.06 7.71 -7.49
C ALA A 239 15.89 6.97 -6.80
N ALA A 240 14.72 7.63 -6.68
CA ALA A 240 13.53 7.01 -6.13
C ALA A 240 13.02 5.84 -6.98
N LEU A 241 13.04 5.99 -8.31
CA LEU A 241 12.63 4.92 -9.23
C LEU A 241 13.53 3.70 -9.10
N VAL A 242 14.85 3.90 -9.04
CA VAL A 242 15.82 2.81 -8.84
C VAL A 242 15.59 2.09 -7.51
N ALA A 243 15.29 2.83 -6.44
CA ALA A 243 15.02 2.24 -5.12
C ALA A 243 13.72 1.42 -5.09
N VAL A 244 12.70 1.83 -5.83
CA VAL A 244 11.37 1.18 -5.84
C VAL A 244 11.26 0.07 -6.89
N LEU A 245 12.17 0.04 -7.88
CA LEU A 245 12.14 -0.87 -9.02
C LEU A 245 11.96 -2.37 -8.65
N PRO A 246 12.68 -2.94 -7.67
CA PRO A 246 12.50 -4.35 -7.31
C PRO A 246 11.07 -4.63 -6.82
N HIS A 247 10.47 -3.68 -6.11
CA HIS A 247 9.11 -3.83 -5.59
C HIS A 247 8.04 -3.71 -6.69
N MET A 248 8.32 -2.99 -7.77
CA MET A 248 7.42 -2.92 -8.94
C MET A 248 7.48 -4.17 -9.82
N ILE A 249 8.64 -4.83 -9.90
CA ILE A 249 8.83 -6.02 -10.74
C ILE A 249 8.30 -7.27 -10.04
N PHE A 250 8.62 -7.42 -8.75
CA PHE A 250 8.34 -8.65 -7.99
C PHE A 250 7.17 -8.50 -7.00
N GLY A 251 6.67 -7.28 -6.79
CA GLY A 251 5.54 -7.00 -5.90
C GLY A 251 4.33 -6.46 -6.66
N GLU A 252 3.16 -6.53 -6.03
CA GLU A 252 1.91 -5.90 -6.52
C GLU A 252 1.83 -4.44 -6.06
N ALA A 253 2.90 -3.67 -6.30
CA ALA A 253 2.97 -2.29 -5.85
C ALA A 253 2.15 -1.37 -6.76
N SER A 254 0.99 -0.92 -6.29
CA SER A 254 0.26 0.17 -6.96
C SER A 254 0.94 1.50 -6.65
N VAL A 255 1.55 2.13 -7.66
CA VAL A 255 2.17 3.44 -7.49
C VAL A 255 1.08 4.53 -7.44
N PRO A 256 0.96 5.31 -6.35
CA PRO A 256 -0.06 6.36 -6.23
C PRO A 256 0.37 7.60 -7.03
N PHE A 257 0.26 7.52 -8.36
CA PHE A 257 0.68 8.59 -9.27
C PHE A 257 0.07 9.96 -8.94
N GLY A 258 -1.17 9.99 -8.44
CA GLY A 258 -1.82 11.23 -8.00
C GLY A 258 -1.11 11.90 -6.82
N ALA A 259 -0.80 11.15 -5.76
CA ALA A 259 -0.09 11.67 -4.60
C ALA A 259 1.34 12.10 -4.96
N LEU A 260 2.03 11.33 -5.82
CA LEU A 260 3.34 11.70 -6.34
C LEU A 260 3.28 13.00 -7.15
N GLY A 261 2.28 13.17 -8.02
CA GLY A 261 2.08 14.39 -8.80
C GLY A 261 1.86 15.61 -7.91
N ILE A 262 1.05 15.48 -6.85
CA ILE A 262 0.84 16.53 -5.86
C ILE A 262 2.16 16.87 -5.14
N MET A 263 2.90 15.86 -4.68
CA MET A 263 4.18 16.05 -3.99
C MET A 263 5.19 16.78 -4.89
N LEU A 264 5.38 16.33 -6.13
CA LEU A 264 6.28 16.98 -7.10
C LEU A 264 5.81 18.40 -7.41
N GLY A 265 4.51 18.62 -7.55
CA GLY A 265 3.92 19.94 -7.74
C GLY A 265 4.25 20.90 -6.60
N ILE A 266 4.11 20.45 -5.35
CA ILE A 266 4.48 21.24 -4.16
C ILE A 266 5.96 21.61 -4.19
N ILE A 267 6.85 20.67 -4.52
CA ILE A 267 8.30 20.93 -4.61
C ILE A 267 8.60 22.01 -5.66
N VAL A 268 7.97 21.90 -6.84
CA VAL A 268 8.14 22.88 -7.92
C VAL A 268 7.64 24.25 -7.47
N ILE A 269 6.47 24.33 -6.85
CA ILE A 269 5.91 25.59 -6.34
C ILE A 269 6.85 26.23 -5.31
N VAL A 270 7.32 25.46 -4.32
CA VAL A 270 8.24 25.96 -3.28
C VAL A 270 9.56 26.40 -3.90
N GLY A 271 10.12 25.63 -4.83
CA GLY A 271 11.36 25.96 -5.53
C GLY A 271 11.24 27.25 -6.34
N VAL A 272 10.14 27.43 -7.07
CA VAL A 272 9.86 28.65 -7.85
C VAL A 272 9.65 29.86 -6.95
N ILE A 273 8.90 29.73 -5.85
CA ILE A 273 8.70 30.82 -4.88
C ILE A 273 10.04 31.23 -4.25
N SER A 274 10.88 30.27 -3.87
CA SER A 274 12.21 30.54 -3.33
C SER A 274 13.10 31.26 -4.36
N GLY A 275 13.11 30.79 -5.61
CA GLY A 275 13.84 31.44 -6.69
C GLY A 275 13.38 32.87 -6.96
N LEU A 276 12.06 33.11 -6.98
CA LEU A 276 11.46 34.45 -7.11
C LEU A 276 11.87 35.36 -5.96
N ALA A 277 11.87 34.86 -4.72
CA ALA A 277 12.32 35.61 -3.56
C ALA A 277 13.80 36.01 -3.68
N GLY A 278 14.66 35.10 -4.15
CA GLY A 278 16.07 35.37 -4.43
C GLY A 278 16.27 36.47 -5.48
N VAL A 279 15.55 36.39 -6.60
CA VAL A 279 15.56 37.41 -7.66
C VAL A 279 15.07 38.77 -7.15
N TRP A 280 14.00 38.77 -6.36
CA TRP A 280 13.44 40.01 -5.81
C TRP A 280 14.41 40.69 -4.83
N ALA A 281 15.07 39.90 -3.98
CA ALA A 281 16.10 40.39 -3.07
C ALA A 281 17.29 41.03 -3.81
N THR A 282 17.70 40.46 -4.96
CA THR A 282 18.79 41.03 -5.77
C THR A 282 18.37 42.31 -6.50
N LEU A 283 17.15 42.39 -7.01
CA LEU A 283 16.69 43.56 -7.74
C LEU A 283 16.51 44.80 -6.86
N ARG A 284 16.15 44.61 -5.58
CA ARG A 284 15.96 45.67 -4.58
C ARG A 284 17.25 46.11 -3.87
N ALA A 285 18.33 45.34 -3.96
CA ALA A 285 19.59 45.71 -3.33
C ALA A 285 20.15 47.03 -3.91
N PRO A 286 20.56 47.99 -3.06
CA PRO A 286 21.15 49.24 -3.53
C PRO A 286 22.50 49.00 -4.21
N LEU A 287 22.65 49.51 -5.44
CA LEU A 287 23.82 49.33 -6.30
C LEU A 287 25.14 49.71 -5.64
N VAL A 288 25.15 50.78 -4.84
CA VAL A 288 26.37 51.31 -4.20
C VAL A 288 26.86 50.41 -3.08
N ALA A 289 25.97 49.83 -2.28
CA ALA A 289 26.34 48.86 -1.25
C ALA A 289 26.84 47.54 -1.89
N ALA A 290 26.12 47.07 -2.92
CA ALA A 290 26.49 45.86 -3.65
C ALA A 290 27.85 45.94 -4.34
N LEU A 291 28.30 47.13 -4.76
CA LEU A 291 29.63 47.37 -5.35
C LEU A 291 30.74 47.52 -4.30
N ARG A 292 30.40 47.88 -3.05
CA ARG A 292 31.34 47.95 -1.94
C ARG A 292 31.60 46.59 -1.28
N GLY A 293 30.74 45.61 -1.54
CA GLY A 293 30.80 44.29 -0.89
C GLY A 293 30.14 44.26 0.50
N ASP A 294 29.37 45.30 0.83
CA ASP A 294 28.60 45.43 2.08
C ASP A 294 27.19 44.82 1.98
#